data_AF-A0A1H0VAC9-F1
#
_entry.id   AF-A0A1H0VAC9-F1
#
_cell.length_a   1.000
_cell.length_b   1.000
_cell.length_c   1.000
_cell.angle_alpha   90.00
_cell.angle_beta   90.00
_cell.angle_gamma   90.00
#
_symmetry.space_group_name_H-M   'P 1'
#
loop_
_entity.id
_entity.type
_entity.pdbx_description
1 polymer ?
#
loop_
_entity_poly.entity_id
_entity_poly.type
_entity_poly.pdbx_seq_one_letter_code
_entity_poly.pdbx_strand_id
1 'polypeptide(L)' 'KKRAGIVVAHAMLRISYYLLTRKEMYVDLGEDYFDKQKQQAIVKHSLRRLEGLGYTVTIEEPKVS' A
#
# COMPACT_ATOMS: atom_id res chain seq x y z
N LYS A 1 12.68 -17.21 14.51
CA LYS A 1 13.53 -16.21 13.81
C LYS A 1 13.46 -16.21 12.27
N LYS A 2 12.63 -17.04 11.59
CA LYS A 2 12.50 -17.02 10.11
C LYS A 2 11.24 -16.30 9.58
N ARG A 3 10.70 -15.31 10.31
CA ARG A 3 9.44 -14.64 9.93
C ARG A 3 9.56 -13.91 8.59
N ALA A 4 10.67 -13.20 8.37
CA ALA A 4 10.91 -12.47 7.13
C ALA A 4 10.85 -13.40 5.89
N GLY A 5 11.56 -14.54 5.92
CA GLY A 5 11.55 -15.50 4.82
C GLY A 5 10.15 -16.08 4.54
N ILE A 6 9.37 -16.38 5.58
CA ILE A 6 7.99 -16.86 5.44
C ILE A 6 7.11 -15.80 4.77
N VAL A 7 7.23 -14.52 5.18
CA VAL A 7 6.45 -13.42 4.60
C VAL A 7 6.79 -13.22 3.12
N VAL A 8 8.07 -13.29 2.76
CA VAL A 8 8.52 -13.19 1.36
C VAL A 8 7.97 -14.35 0.52
N ALA A 9 8.11 -15.59 1.01
CA ALA A 9 7.60 -16.77 0.30
C ALA A 9 6.08 -16.71 0.10
N HIS A 10 5.34 -16.24 1.11
CA HIS A 10 3.90 -16.07 1.01
C HIS A 10 3.51 -15.01 -0.03
N ALA A 11 4.25 -13.89 -0.11
CA ALA A 11 4.02 -12.86 -1.13
C ALA A 11 4.28 -13.40 -2.55
N MET A 12 5.40 -14.11 -2.75
CA MET A 12 5.73 -14.75 -4.04
C MET A 12 4.65 -15.74 -4.48
N LEU A 13 4.20 -16.62 -3.57
CA LEU A 13 3.14 -17.58 -3.85
C LEU A 13 1.84 -16.88 -4.29
N ARG A 14 1.49 -15.76 -3.64
CA ARG A 14 0.28 -15.00 -3.95
C ARG A 14 0.35 -14.36 -5.34
N ILE A 15 1.51 -13.83 -5.73
CA ILE A 15 1.75 -13.29 -7.07
C ILE A 15 1.56 -14.40 -8.11
N SER A 16 2.23 -15.55 -7.93
CA SER A 16 2.10 -16.70 -8.83
C SER A 16 0.65 -17.18 -8.95
N TYR A 17 -0.07 -17.30 -7.83
CA TYR A 17 -1.47 -17.71 -7.81
C TYR A 17 -2.35 -16.79 -8.68
N TYR A 18 -2.21 -15.47 -8.55
CA TYR A 18 -3.01 -14.53 -9.33
C TYR A 18 -2.63 -14.52 -10.81
N LEU A 19 -1.34 -14.62 -11.16
CA LEU A 19 -0.90 -14.73 -12.56
C LEU A 19 -1.48 -15.98 -13.22
N LEU A 20 -1.42 -17.13 -12.55
CA LEU A 20 -1.95 -18.39 -13.08
C LEU A 20 -3.48 -18.39 -13.17
N THR A 21 -4.15 -17.86 -12.14
CA THR A 21 -5.62 -17.91 -12.06
C THR A 21 -6.30 -16.92 -13.01
N ARG A 22 -5.73 -15.71 -13.17
CA ARG A 22 -6.31 -14.66 -14.01
C ARG A 22 -5.91 -14.78 -15.48
N LYS A 23 -4.87 -15.57 -15.81
CA LYS A 23 -4.30 -15.70 -17.17
C LYS A 23 -3.92 -14.36 -17.81
N GLU A 24 -3.61 -13.37 -16.98
CA GLU A 24 -3.15 -12.06 -17.41
C GLU A 24 -1.62 -12.00 -17.34
N MET A 25 -1.00 -11.25 -18.25
CA MET A 25 0.43 -10.99 -18.15
C MET A 25 0.72 -10.16 -16.90
N TYR A 26 1.89 -10.39 -16.31
CA TYR A 26 2.36 -9.57 -15.20
C TYR A 26 2.47 -8.11 -15.66
N VAL A 27 1.69 -7.23 -15.03
CA VAL A 27 1.78 -5.79 -15.22
C VAL A 27 2.64 -5.23 -14.11
N ASP A 28 3.78 -4.66 -14.48
CA ASP A 28 4.60 -3.93 -13.54
C ASP A 28 3.83 -2.68 -13.09
N LEU A 29 3.65 -2.55 -11.78
CA LEU A 29 2.97 -1.41 -11.17
C LEU A 29 3.84 -0.15 -11.19
N GLY A 30 5.11 -0.29 -11.56
CA GLY A 30 6.10 0.78 -11.63
C GLY A 30 6.73 1.07 -10.28
N GLU A 31 7.83 1.81 -10.31
CA GLU A 31 8.64 2.16 -9.14
C GLU A 31 7.84 2.94 -8.08
N ASP A 32 6.97 3.85 -8.53
CA ASP A 32 6.17 4.70 -7.65
C ASP A 32 5.05 3.97 -6.88
N TYR A 33 4.74 2.71 -7.21
CA TYR A 33 3.60 2.02 -6.59
C TYR A 33 3.74 1.91 -5.08
N PHE A 34 4.93 1.49 -4.62
CA PHE A 34 5.20 1.37 -3.19
C PHE A 34 5.25 2.73 -2.50
N ASP A 35 5.73 3.77 -3.18
CA ASP A 35 5.77 5.12 -2.63
C ASP A 35 4.36 5.72 -2.50
N LYS A 36 3.50 5.56 -3.50
CA LYS A 36 2.08 5.94 -3.41
C LYS A 36 1.36 5.20 -2.29
N GLN A 37 1.60 3.89 -2.17
CA GLN A 37 1.00 3.09 -1.09
C GLN A 37 1.49 3.54 0.29
N LYS A 38 2.79 3.84 0.41
CA LYS A 38 3.38 4.35 1.66
C LYS A 38 2.84 5.73 2.00
N GLN A 39 2.69 6.63 1.02
CA GLN A 39 2.09 7.94 1.22
C GLN A 39 0.67 7.82 1.78
N GLN A 40 -0.17 6.98 1.19
CA GLN A 40 -1.53 6.74 1.71
C GLN A 40 -1.53 6.19 3.14
N ALA A 41 -0.63 5.25 3.44
CA ALA A 41 -0.50 4.68 4.78
C ALA A 41 -0.10 5.75 5.81
N ILE A 42 0.84 6.63 5.45
CA ILE A 42 1.27 7.76 6.29
C ILE A 42 0.10 8.71 6.54
N VAL A 43 -0.60 9.13 5.48
CA VAL A 43 -1.76 10.03 5.59
C VAL A 43 -2.81 9.43 6.52
N LYS A 44 -3.18 8.16 6.32
CA LYS A 44 -4.17 7.46 7.15
C LYS A 44 -3.74 7.34 8.61
N HIS A 45 -2.46 7.06 8.85
CA HIS A 45 -1.92 7.00 10.21
C HIS A 45 -1.97 8.37 10.90
N SER A 46 -1.57 9.43 10.20
CA SER A 46 -1.60 10.81 10.70
C SER A 46 -3.03 11.27 11.00
N LEU A 47 -3.99 10.97 10.11
CA LEU A 47 -5.41 11.23 10.33
C LEU A 47 -5.91 10.61 11.63
N ARG A 48 -5.71 9.29 11.80
CA ARG A 48 -6.15 8.58 13.01
C ARG A 48 -5.55 9.17 14.28
N ARG A 49 -4.30 9.62 14.22
CA ARG A 49 -3.64 10.26 15.36
C ARG A 49 -4.27 11.61 15.70
N LEU A 50 -4.59 12.42 14.70
CA LEU A 50 -5.22 13.73 14.89
C LEU A 50 -6.67 13.59 15.38
N GLU A 51 -7.44 12.67 14.80
CA GLU A 51 -8.80 12.35 15.24
C GLU A 51 -8.82 11.84 16.69
N GLY A 52 -7.86 10.98 17.05
CA GLY A 52 -7.72 10.49 18.43
C GLY A 52 -7.39 11.57 19.46
N LEU A 53 -6.89 12.73 19.01
CA LEU A 53 -6.65 13.91 19.85
C LEU A 53 -7.87 14.85 19.92
N GLY A 54 -8.98 14.50 19.25
CA GLY A 54 -10.21 15.29 19.23
C GLY A 54 -10.26 16.36 18.12
N TYR A 55 -9.31 16.36 17.18
CA TYR A 55 -9.34 17.28 16.05
C TYR A 55 -10.17 16.71 14.90
N THR A 56 -11.05 17.54 14.32
CA THR A 56 -11.69 17.25 13.04
C THR A 56 -10.69 17.56 11.92
N VAL A 57 -10.29 16.55 11.16
CA VAL A 57 -9.32 16.72 10.07
C VAL A 57 -10.03 16.72 8.72
N THR A 58 -9.74 17.74 7.92
CA THR A 58 -10.16 17.84 6.52
C THR A 58 -8.91 17.89 5.67
N ILE A 59 -8.76 16.95 4.73
CA ILE A 59 -7.65 16.95 3.77
C ILE A 59 -8.16 17.63 2.51
N GLU A 60 -7.47 18.69 2.11
CA GLU A 60 -7.66 19.33 0.81
C GLU A 60 -6.46 18.93 -0.07
N GLU A 61 -6.73 18.27 -1.21
CA GLU A 61 -5.69 18.07 -2.20
C GLU A 61 -5.34 19.42 -2.84
N PRO A 62 -4.06 19.81 -2.85
CA PRO A 62 -3.66 21.03 -3.54
C PRO A 62 -3.99 20.82 -5.02
N LYS A 63 -4.89 21.67 -5.53
CA LYS A 63 -5.19 21.79 -6.96
C LYS A 63 -3.94 22.34 -7.65
N VAL A 64 -3.00 21.46 -7.98
CA VAL A 64 -1.84 21.83 -8.79
C VAL A 64 -2.37 22.08 -10.21
N SER A 65 -2.33 23.34 -10.62
CA SER A 65 -2.62 23.81 -11.99
C SER A 65 -1.37 23.72 -12.85
#